data_AF-A0A9D8FN78-F1
#
_entry.id   AF-A0A9D8FN78-F1
#
_cell.length_a   1.000
_cell.length_b   1.000
_cell.length_c   1.000
_cell.angle_alpha   90.00
_cell.angle_beta   90.00
_cell.angle_gamma   90.00
#
_symmetry.space_group_name_H-M   'P 1'
#
loop_
_entity.id
_entity.type
_entity.pdbx_description
1 polymer ?
#
loop_
_entity_poly.entity_id
_entity_poly.type
_entity_poly.pdbx_seq_one_letter_code
_entity_poly.pdbx_strand_id
1 'polypeptide(L)'
;MFSGKKWMVSDSYGNSIYLTQERWEHIVEKSNHPEMLEYEQQLKETISKGQRKQDSLNPQKFLYYKNFKNLFEDNNQIVVFVLFRYKKDSKGYIISNNYILTAYQKEIR
;
A
#
# COMPACT_ATOMS: atom_id res chain seq x y z
N MET A 1 23.55 -2.55 0.26
CA MET A 1 22.49 -3.59 0.22
C MET A 1 21.24 -2.96 -0.36
N PHE A 2 20.83 -3.37 -1.57
CA PHE A 2 19.53 -2.99 -2.10
C PHE A 2 18.46 -3.50 -1.14
N SER A 3 17.67 -2.61 -0.55
CA SER A 3 16.74 -2.95 0.54
C SER A 3 15.54 -3.82 0.11
N GLY A 4 15.52 -4.35 -1.11
CA GLY A 4 14.37 -5.05 -1.71
C GLY A 4 13.15 -4.14 -1.96
N LYS A 5 13.22 -2.86 -1.56
CA LYS A 5 12.16 -1.88 -1.75
C LYS A 5 12.09 -1.46 -3.21
N LYS A 6 10.88 -1.54 -3.77
CA LYS A 6 10.55 -1.02 -5.09
C LYS A 6 10.45 0.51 -5.05
N TRP A 7 9.73 1.03 -4.05
CA TRP A 7 9.61 2.47 -3.79
C TRP A 7 9.10 2.74 -2.37
N MET A 8 9.14 4.01 -1.99
CA MET A 8 8.61 4.54 -0.74
C MET A 8 7.89 5.86 -1.00
N VAL A 9 6.77 6.10 -0.32
CA VAL A 9 6.03 7.37 -0.33
C VAL A 9 5.58 7.72 1.09
N SER A 10 5.29 8.99 1.33
CA SER A 10 4.72 9.46 2.59
C SER A 10 3.21 9.59 2.49
N ASP A 11 2.48 9.15 3.52
CA ASP A 11 1.06 9.48 3.66
C ASP A 11 0.85 10.93 4.10
N SER A 12 -0.41 11.38 4.10
CA SER A 12 -0.80 12.72 4.56
C SER A 12 -0.53 13.00 6.05
N TYR A 13 -0.13 11.98 6.82
CA TYR A 13 0.23 12.08 8.23
C TYR A 13 1.76 12.02 8.44
N GLY A 14 2.56 12.03 7.37
CA GLY A 14 4.02 11.99 7.42
C GLY A 14 4.62 10.59 7.63
N ASN A 15 3.82 9.52 7.60
CA ASN A 15 4.31 8.16 7.73
C ASN A 15 4.97 7.70 6.43
N SER A 16 6.23 7.26 6.52
CA SER A 16 6.92 6.63 5.39
C SER A 16 6.43 5.19 5.19
N ILE A 17 5.86 4.90 4.03
CA ILE A 17 5.30 3.59 3.67
C ILE A 17 6.01 3.10 2.41
N TYR A 18 6.44 1.83 2.42
CA TYR A 18 7.13 1.25 1.28
C TYR A 18 6.43 0.02 0.70
N LEU A 19 6.73 -0.24 -0.57
CA LEU A 19 6.41 -1.50 -1.26
C LEU A 19 7.73 -2.19 -1.63
N THR A 20 7.81 -3.50 -1.45
CA THR A 20 8.94 -4.30 -1.95
C THR A 20 8.66 -4.82 -3.35
N GLN A 21 9.73 -5.13 -4.09
CA GLN A 21 9.60 -5.70 -5.43
C GLN A 21 8.88 -7.06 -5.37
N GLU A 22 9.28 -7.95 -4.46
CA GLU A 22 8.62 -9.24 -4.21
C GLU A 22 7.12 -9.08 -3.92
N ARG A 23 6.76 -8.10 -3.09
CA ARG A 23 5.36 -7.88 -2.75
C ARG A 23 4.57 -7.33 -3.92
N TRP A 24 5.18 -6.48 -4.76
CA TRP A 24 4.55 -6.00 -5.98
C TRP A 24 4.27 -7.15 -6.95
N GLU A 25 5.27 -8.00 -7.19
CA GLU A 25 5.14 -9.19 -8.03
C GLU A 25 4.01 -10.11 -7.54
N HIS A 26 3.91 -10.31 -6.22
CA HIS A 26 2.82 -11.07 -5.64
C HIS A 26 1.44 -10.38 -5.83
N ILE A 27 1.35 -9.06 -5.68
CA ILE A 27 0.08 -8.33 -5.90
C ILE A 27 -0.41 -8.53 -7.34
N VAL A 28 0.46 -8.35 -8.34
CA VAL A 28 0.07 -8.39 -9.77
C VAL A 28 0.11 -9.79 -10.38
N GLU A 29 0.38 -10.82 -9.58
CA GLU A 29 0.37 -12.21 -10.04
C GLU A 29 -1.03 -12.58 -10.57
N LYS A 30 -1.08 -13.45 -11.59
CA LYS A 30 -2.32 -13.85 -12.29
C LYS A 30 -3.43 -14.34 -11.36
N SER A 31 -3.09 -14.97 -10.24
CA SER A 31 -4.03 -15.51 -9.26
C SER A 31 -4.44 -14.53 -8.15
N ASN A 32 -3.89 -13.32 -8.14
CA ASN A 32 -4.15 -12.32 -7.11
C ASN A 32 -4.87 -11.11 -7.71
N HIS A 33 -4.14 -10.04 -8.02
CA HIS A 33 -4.70 -8.78 -8.54
C HIS A 33 -3.97 -8.34 -9.82
N PRO A 34 -4.04 -9.14 -10.91
CA PRO A 34 -3.35 -8.80 -12.17
C PRO A 34 -3.83 -7.47 -12.76
N GLU A 35 -5.06 -7.02 -12.45
CA GLU A 35 -5.60 -5.73 -12.84
C GLU A 35 -4.79 -4.55 -12.29
N MET A 36 -3.99 -4.74 -11.24
CA MET A 36 -3.17 -3.69 -10.64
C MET A 36 -1.91 -3.35 -11.46
N LEU A 37 -1.52 -4.18 -12.45
CA LEU A 37 -0.24 -4.06 -13.17
C LEU A 37 0.02 -2.65 -13.72
N GLU A 38 -1.01 -2.02 -14.30
CA GLU A 38 -0.93 -0.69 -14.90
C GLU A 38 -1.24 0.46 -13.93
N TYR A 39 -1.49 0.16 -12.64
CA TYR A 39 -2.04 1.10 -11.65
C TYR A 39 -1.11 1.37 -10.47
N GLU A 40 0.19 1.11 -10.62
CA GLU A 40 1.19 1.36 -9.57
C GLU A 40 1.23 2.84 -9.15
N GLN A 41 0.98 3.76 -10.09
CA GLN A 41 0.98 5.20 -9.80
C GLN A 41 -0.24 5.60 -8.96
N GLN A 42 -1.42 5.06 -9.27
CA GLN A 42 -2.66 5.27 -8.55
C GLN A 42 -2.57 4.61 -7.15
N LEU A 43 -1.86 3.50 -7.01
CA LEU A 43 -1.49 2.91 -5.72
C LEU A 43 -0.66 3.89 -4.86
N LYS A 44 0.40 4.50 -5.42
CA LYS A 44 1.19 5.53 -4.72
C LYS A 44 0.33 6.73 -4.31
N GLU A 45 -0.55 7.17 -5.21
CA GLU A 45 -1.48 8.26 -4.94
C GLU A 45 -2.49 7.91 -3.83
N THR A 46 -2.95 6.67 -3.79
CA THR A 46 -3.86 6.18 -2.74
C THR A 46 -3.21 6.25 -1.36
N ILE A 47 -1.93 5.90 -1.25
CA ILE A 47 -1.20 6.06 0.01
C ILE A 47 -1.01 7.54 0.36
N SER A 48 -0.60 8.36 -0.62
CA SER A 48 -0.19 9.74 -0.37
C SER A 48 -1.36 10.69 -0.10
N LYS A 49 -2.49 10.48 -0.78
CA LYS A 49 -3.64 11.41 -0.82
C LYS A 49 -4.98 10.74 -0.55
N GLY A 50 -5.00 9.44 -0.26
CA GLY A 50 -6.22 8.71 0.03
C GLY A 50 -6.72 8.94 1.45
N GLN A 51 -7.88 8.36 1.72
CA GLN A 51 -8.42 8.24 3.07
C GLN A 51 -7.80 7.03 3.76
N ARG A 52 -7.70 7.08 5.09
CA ARG A 52 -7.14 6.01 5.92
C ARG A 52 -8.12 5.61 7.00
N LYS A 53 -8.29 4.31 7.21
CA LYS A 53 -9.07 3.72 8.30
C LYS A 53 -8.25 2.62 8.98
N GLN A 54 -8.26 2.59 10.31
CA GLN A 54 -7.64 1.50 11.06
C GLN A 54 -8.51 0.25 10.98
N ASP A 55 -7.88 -0.92 10.83
CA ASP A 55 -8.55 -2.22 10.92
C ASP A 55 -9.07 -2.44 12.35
N SER A 56 -10.30 -2.94 12.49
CA SER A 56 -10.96 -3.08 13.79
C SER A 56 -10.39 -4.20 14.66
N LEU A 57 -9.77 -5.21 14.04
CA LEU A 57 -9.23 -6.38 14.73
C LEU A 57 -7.74 -6.29 14.94
N ASN A 58 -7.03 -5.64 14.02
CA ASN A 58 -5.58 -5.47 14.11
C ASN A 58 -5.20 -3.97 14.14
N PRO A 59 -4.84 -3.42 15.31
CA PRO A 59 -4.52 -2.01 15.44
C PRO A 59 -3.26 -1.58 14.67
N GLN A 60 -2.45 -2.53 14.18
CA GLN A 60 -1.28 -2.26 13.35
C GLN A 60 -1.60 -2.30 11.86
N LYS A 61 -2.80 -2.70 11.46
CA LYS A 61 -3.22 -2.78 10.08
C LYS A 61 -4.11 -1.58 9.74
N PHE A 62 -3.79 -0.90 8.65
CA PHE A 62 -4.52 0.24 8.16
C PHE A 62 -4.95 0.00 6.72
N LEU A 63 -6.19 0.35 6.44
CA LEU A 63 -6.76 0.43 5.10
C LEU A 63 -6.58 1.84 4.56
N TYR A 64 -5.98 1.96 3.39
CA TYR A 64 -5.97 3.18 2.59
C TYR A 64 -6.88 2.98 1.39
N TYR A 65 -7.61 4.01 1.01
CA TYR A 65 -8.46 3.94 -0.16
C TYR A 65 -8.64 5.29 -0.83
N LYS A 66 -8.80 5.29 -2.14
CA LYS A 66 -9.02 6.48 -2.94
C LYS A 66 -9.81 6.14 -4.19
N ASN A 67 -10.77 7.00 -4.52
CA ASN A 67 -11.59 6.84 -5.72
C ASN A 67 -10.85 7.36 -6.96
N PHE A 68 -11.07 6.69 -8.08
CA PHE A 68 -10.54 7.03 -9.40
C PHE A 68 -11.63 6.81 -10.46
N LYS A 69 -11.57 7.58 -11.55
CA LYS A 69 -12.55 7.46 -12.65
C LYS A 69 -12.18 6.44 -13.71
N ASN A 70 -10.89 6.12 -13.82
CA ASN A 70 -10.33 5.32 -14.91
C ASN A 70 -9.57 4.14 -14.31
N LEU A 71 -10.30 3.19 -13.69
CA LEU A 71 -9.73 1.92 -13.26
C LEU A 71 -10.14 0.81 -14.24
N PHE A 72 -9.68 -0.41 -13.99
CA PHE A 72 -10.00 -1.55 -14.83
C PHE A 72 -11.48 -1.91 -14.67
N GLU A 73 -12.18 -2.06 -15.79
CA GLU A 73 -13.64 -2.29 -15.86
C GLU A 73 -14.43 -1.23 -15.06
N ASP A 74 -15.44 -1.65 -14.30
CA ASP A 74 -16.33 -0.77 -13.54
C ASP A 74 -15.78 -0.42 -12.15
N ASN A 75 -14.54 -0.81 -11.83
CA ASN A 75 -13.94 -0.44 -10.55
C ASN A 75 -13.78 1.08 -10.44
N ASN A 76 -13.95 1.60 -9.23
CA ASN A 76 -13.89 3.05 -9.00
C ASN A 76 -13.06 3.44 -7.76
N GLN A 77 -12.45 2.47 -7.09
CA GLN A 77 -11.59 2.69 -5.94
C GLN A 77 -10.38 1.76 -5.96
N ILE A 78 -9.21 2.28 -5.58
CA ILE A 78 -8.08 1.46 -5.16
C ILE A 78 -8.10 1.34 -3.64
N VAL A 79 -7.87 0.11 -3.17
CA VAL A 79 -7.84 -0.26 -1.77
C VAL A 79 -6.47 -0.86 -1.45
N VAL A 80 -5.87 -0.44 -0.35
CA VAL A 80 -4.51 -0.83 0.04
C VAL A 80 -4.47 -1.17 1.52
N PHE A 81 -3.90 -2.32 1.86
CA PHE A 81 -3.61 -2.65 3.25
C PHE A 81 -2.15 -2.37 3.57
N VAL A 82 -1.91 -1.64 4.65
CA VAL A 82 -0.58 -1.29 5.16
C VAL A 82 -0.44 -1.81 6.58
N LEU A 83 0.67 -2.48 6.87
CA LEU A 83 1.05 -2.85 8.24
C LEU A 83 2.04 -1.83 8.79
N PHE A 84 1.72 -1.29 9.96
CA PHE A 84 2.56 -0.39 10.73
C PHE A 84 3.39 -1.21 11.72
N ARG A 85 4.70 -1.16 11.56
CA ARG A 85 5.66 -1.88 12.39
C ARG A 85 6.81 -0.96 12.75
N TYR A 86 7.62 -1.42 13.70
CA TYR A 86 8.85 -0.77 14.07
C TYR A 86 10.00 -1.77 13.97
N LYS A 87 11.21 -1.27 13.75
CA LYS A 87 12.44 -2.05 13.83
C LYS A 87 13.53 -1.23 14.51
N LYS A 88 14.58 -1.91 14.98
CA LYS A 88 15.80 -1.22 15.42
C LYS A 88 16.70 -0.97 14.22
N ASP A 89 17.31 0.21 14.17
CA ASP A 89 18.38 0.51 13.23
C ASP A 89 19.74 -0.03 13.74
N SER A 90 20.82 0.22 12.99
CA SER A 90 22.17 -0.23 13.35
C SER A 90 22.72 0.42 14.63
N LYS A 91 22.12 1.51 15.08
CA LYS A 91 22.47 2.23 16.32
C LYS A 91 21.54 1.86 17.48
N GLY A 92 20.56 0.97 17.26
CA GLY A 92 19.59 0.51 18.24
C GLY A 92 18.34 1.39 18.39
N TYR A 93 18.21 2.47 17.60
CA TYR A 93 17.03 3.34 17.64
C TYR A 93 15.83 2.67 16.98
N ILE A 94 14.67 2.85 17.60
CA ILE A 94 13.40 2.36 17.04
C ILE A 94 12.97 3.29 15.90
N ILE A 95 12.86 2.74 14.70
CA ILE A 95 12.42 3.44 13.49
C ILE A 95 11.18 2.77 12.90
N SER A 96 10.35 3.56 12.19
CA SER A 96 9.17 3.05 11.49
C SER A 96 9.55 2.06 10.38
N ASN A 97 8.74 1.03 10.22
CA ASN A 97 8.88 0.00 9.20
C ASN A 97 7.51 -0.33 8.59
N ASN A 98 6.82 0.67 8.07
CA ASN A 98 5.48 0.52 7.52
C ASN A 98 5.53 0.01 6.09
N TYR A 99 4.78 -1.03 5.77
CA TYR A 99 4.82 -1.66 4.45
C TYR A 99 3.45 -2.09 3.95
N ILE A 100 3.30 -2.08 2.63
CA ILE A 100 2.09 -2.56 1.94
C ILE A 100 2.04 -4.09 2.02
N LEU A 101 0.88 -4.62 2.44
CA LEU A 101 0.58 -6.05 2.50
C LEU A 101 -0.08 -6.53 1.20
N THR A 102 -1.02 -5.76 0.66
CA THR A 102 -1.70 -6.02 -0.62
C THR A 102 -2.39 -4.75 -1.12
N ALA A 103 -2.75 -4.72 -2.39
CA ALA A 103 -3.56 -3.68 -3.02
C ALA A 103 -4.45 -4.29 -4.11
N TYR A 104 -5.64 -3.75 -4.30
CA TYR A 104 -6.60 -4.21 -5.31
C TYR A 104 -7.57 -3.11 -5.71
N GLN A 105 -8.28 -3.32 -6.82
CA GLN A 105 -9.35 -2.44 -7.28
C GLN A 105 -10.71 -2.95 -6.78
N LYS A 106 -11.61 -2.01 -6.48
CA LYS A 106 -12.94 -2.33 -5.99
C LYS A 106 -13.98 -1.39 -6.60
N GLU A 107 -15.11 -1.96 -7.01
CA GLU A 107 -16.35 -1.24 -7.26
C GLU A 107 -17.05 -0.93 -5.93
N ILE A 108 -17.31 0.35 -5.68
CA ILE A 108 -18.28 0.78 -4.66
C ILE A 108 -19.56 1.20 -5.38
N ARG A 109 -20.65 0.52 -5.03
CA ARG A 109 -22.02 0.85 -5.44
C ARG A 109 -22.63 1.91 -4.54
#